data_AF-A0A7S4B6S1-F1
#
_entry.id   AF-A0A7S4B6S1-F1
#
_cell.length_a   1.000
_cell.length_b   1.000
_cell.length_c   1.000
_cell.angle_alpha   90.00
_cell.angle_beta   90.00
_cell.angle_gamma   90.00
#
_symmetry.space_group_name_H-M   'P 1'
#
loop_
_entity.id
_entity.type
_entity.pdbx_description
1 polymer ?
#
loop_
_entity_poly.entity_id
_entity_poly.type
_entity_poly.pdbx_seq_one_letter_code
_entity_poly.pdbx_strand_id
1 'polypeptide(L)'
;MGLQEILPSAGSLAGGVCAGLGWVLWIDGVVGAYTEFGLAVNGAYWIPGMLQMLSLLMVNAINWSLLTDDAFDEGISARVKLFVFVAFVFAFSGLFGALWILVSELNGASDSPGGGDAGLKCLLQNLFLFAGSLLFRIGRTKEE
;
A
#
# COMPACT_ATOMS: atom_id res chain seq x y z
N MET A 1 11.22 14.32 -26.89
CA MET A 1 10.99 13.32 -25.83
C MET A 1 10.05 12.27 -26.39
N GLY A 2 10.50 11.03 -26.49
CA GLY A 2 9.71 9.93 -27.02
C GLY A 2 8.62 9.49 -26.02
N LEU A 3 7.52 8.92 -26.53
CA LEU A 3 6.47 8.34 -25.69
C LEU A 3 7.03 7.28 -24.71
N GLN A 4 8.10 6.59 -25.13
CA GLN A 4 8.83 5.59 -24.35
C GLN A 4 9.64 6.18 -23.18
N GLU A 5 10.08 7.44 -23.24
CA GLU A 5 10.81 8.13 -22.15
C GLU A 5 9.86 8.76 -21.11
N ILE A 6 8.68 9.19 -21.58
CA ILE A 6 7.68 9.85 -20.73
C ILE A 6 7.01 8.81 -19.80
N LEU A 7 6.82 7.57 -20.26
CA LEU A 7 5.98 6.61 -19.56
C LEU A 7 6.58 6.03 -18.26
N PRO A 8 7.89 5.69 -18.16
CA PRO A 8 8.53 5.29 -16.90
C PRO A 8 8.57 6.44 -15.89
N SER A 9 8.88 7.65 -16.38
CA SER A 9 8.85 8.90 -15.60
C SER A 9 7.44 9.18 -15.05
N ALA A 10 6.40 8.96 -15.85
CA ALA A 10 5.01 9.12 -15.43
C ALA A 10 4.55 8.04 -14.44
N GLY A 11 4.96 6.78 -14.62
CA GLY A 11 4.60 5.67 -13.71
C GLY A 11 5.22 5.82 -12.32
N SER A 12 6.51 6.20 -12.26
CA SER A 12 7.20 6.49 -11.00
C SER A 12 6.65 7.74 -10.30
N LEU A 13 6.36 8.82 -11.04
CA LEU A 13 5.71 10.02 -10.52
C LEU A 13 4.30 9.70 -9.97
N ALA A 14 3.46 9.02 -10.75
CA ALA A 14 2.11 8.66 -10.33
C ALA A 14 2.12 7.72 -9.12
N GLY A 15 3.03 6.74 -9.10
CA GLY A 15 3.23 5.85 -7.95
C GLY A 15 3.62 6.63 -6.67
N GLY A 16 4.56 7.56 -6.79
CA GLY A 16 4.98 8.43 -5.69
C GLY A 16 3.89 9.39 -5.20
N VAL A 17 3.12 9.99 -6.12
CA VAL A 17 1.96 10.84 -5.77
C VAL A 17 0.88 10.04 -5.07
N CYS A 18 0.52 8.85 -5.57
CA CYS A 18 -0.42 7.96 -4.88
C CYS A 18 0.08 7.57 -3.48
N ALA A 19 1.37 7.26 -3.33
CA ALA A 19 1.96 6.93 -2.04
C ALA A 19 1.89 8.10 -1.05
N GLY A 20 2.21 9.32 -1.50
CA GLY A 20 2.11 10.54 -0.71
C GLY A 20 0.68 10.88 -0.31
N LEU A 21 -0.26 10.81 -1.26
CA LEU A 21 -1.70 11.04 -1.00
C LEU A 21 -2.25 10.07 0.04
N GLY A 22 -1.88 8.78 -0.03
CA GLY A 22 -2.30 7.79 0.96
C GLY A 22 -1.90 8.18 2.39
N TRP A 23 -0.66 8.63 2.59
CA TRP A 23 -0.20 9.07 3.91
C TRP A 23 -0.79 10.41 4.35
N VAL A 24 -0.98 11.37 3.44
CA VAL A 24 -1.63 12.66 3.76
C VAL A 24 -3.08 12.44 4.21
N LEU A 25 -3.84 11.59 3.51
CA LEU A 25 -5.21 11.25 3.89
C LEU A 25 -5.28 10.56 5.27
N TRP A 26 -4.35 9.66 5.56
CA TRP A 26 -4.30 9.01 6.87
C TRP A 26 -3.96 9.99 8.00
N ILE A 27 -2.97 10.85 7.82
CA ILE A 27 -2.59 11.87 8.80
C ILE A 27 -3.75 12.83 9.05
N ASP A 28 -4.46 13.25 8.00
CA ASP A 28 -5.67 14.08 8.10
C ASP A 28 -6.76 13.39 8.96
N GLY A 29 -6.99 12.08 8.78
CA GLY A 29 -7.95 11.33 9.59
C GLY A 29 -7.55 11.18 11.06
N VAL A 30 -6.26 10.98 11.34
CA VAL A 30 -5.74 10.94 12.71
C VAL A 30 -5.86 12.29 13.40
N VAL A 31 -5.53 13.38 12.69
CA VAL A 31 -5.67 14.75 13.22
C VAL A 31 -7.14 15.10 13.42
N GLY A 32 -8.01 14.80 12.45
CA GLY A 32 -9.45 15.05 12.52
C GLY A 32 -10.10 14.41 13.74
N ALA A 33 -9.85 13.11 13.97
CA ALA A 33 -10.32 12.39 15.15
C ALA A 33 -9.89 13.07 16.47
N TYR A 34 -8.64 13.53 16.55
CA TYR A 34 -8.14 14.24 17.73
C TYR A 34 -8.75 15.64 17.88
N THR A 35 -8.91 16.41 16.80
CA THR A 35 -9.43 17.79 16.87
C THR A 35 -10.93 17.87 17.08
N GLU A 36 -11.70 16.92 16.55
CA GLU A 36 -13.17 16.92 16.64
C GLU A 36 -13.68 16.22 17.91
N PHE A 37 -12.99 15.17 18.37
CA PHE A 37 -13.45 14.30 19.46
C PHE A 37 -12.50 14.24 20.66
N GLY A 38 -11.31 14.85 20.58
CA GLY A 38 -10.34 14.86 21.68
C GLY A 38 -9.64 13.53 21.93
N LEU A 39 -9.80 12.55 21.03
CA LEU A 39 -9.35 11.17 21.22
C LEU A 39 -8.30 10.79 20.18
N ALA A 40 -7.29 10.03 20.61
CA ALA A 40 -6.34 9.42 19.70
C ALA A 40 -6.95 8.17 19.05
N VAL A 41 -6.73 8.02 17.74
CA VAL A 41 -7.13 6.81 17.00
C VAL A 41 -6.41 5.58 17.55
N ASN A 42 -7.11 4.44 17.60
CA ASN A 42 -6.55 3.17 18.08
C ASN A 42 -5.25 2.82 17.32
N GLY A 43 -4.18 2.50 18.06
CA GLY A 43 -2.86 2.17 17.50
C GLY A 43 -2.88 1.03 16.47
N ALA A 44 -3.85 0.12 16.55
CA ALA A 44 -4.05 -0.95 15.57
C ALA A 44 -4.32 -0.42 14.14
N TYR A 45 -4.88 0.79 13.99
CA TYR A 45 -5.29 1.32 12.68
C TYR A 45 -4.09 1.78 11.82
N TRP A 46 -2.91 1.89 12.41
CA TRP A 46 -1.65 2.14 11.70
C TRP A 46 -1.11 0.88 11.00
N ILE A 47 -1.45 -0.31 11.50
CA ILE A 47 -0.87 -1.59 11.03
C ILE A 47 -1.17 -1.85 9.54
N PRO A 48 -2.40 -1.66 9.02
CA PRO A 48 -2.69 -1.84 7.60
C PRO A 48 -1.78 -1.00 6.68
N GLY A 49 -1.71 0.32 6.92
CA GLY A 49 -0.89 1.24 6.12
C GLY A 49 0.60 0.90 6.16
N MET A 50 1.10 0.42 7.30
CA MET A 50 2.49 -0.04 7.45
C MET A 50 2.77 -1.33 6.67
N LEU A 51 1.87 -2.32 6.71
CA LEU A 51 1.98 -3.54 5.88
C LEU A 51 1.91 -3.20 4.40
N GLN A 52 1.02 -2.28 4.01
CA GLN A 52 0.85 -1.86 2.63
C GLN A 52 2.05 -1.07 2.09
N MET A 53 2.71 -0.25 2.91
CA MET A 53 4.00 0.37 2.59
C MET A 53 5.13 -0.66 2.44
N LEU A 54 5.22 -1.63 3.34
CA LEU A 54 6.23 -2.68 3.25
C LEU A 54 6.04 -3.49 1.96
N SER A 55 4.80 -3.84 1.61
CA SER A 55 4.45 -4.45 0.33
C SER A 55 4.86 -3.59 -0.87
N LEU A 56 4.57 -2.28 -0.85
CA LEU A 56 4.96 -1.35 -1.91
C LEU A 56 6.47 -1.38 -2.16
N LEU A 57 7.27 -1.35 -1.09
CA LEU A 57 8.73 -1.43 -1.18
C LEU A 57 9.18 -2.80 -1.69
N MET A 58 8.61 -3.90 -1.18
CA MET A 58 8.97 -5.25 -1.60
C MET A 58 8.68 -5.48 -3.09
N VAL A 59 7.47 -5.20 -3.57
CA VAL A 59 7.07 -5.37 -4.99
C VAL A 59 8.00 -4.64 -5.96
N ASN A 60 8.51 -3.47 -5.54
CA ASN A 60 9.31 -2.58 -6.40
C ASN A 60 10.82 -2.69 -6.18
N ALA A 61 11.28 -3.50 -5.21
CA ALA A 61 12.69 -3.83 -4.99
C ALA A 61 13.15 -5.12 -5.69
N ILE A 62 12.21 -5.96 -6.14
CA ILE A 62 12.48 -7.24 -6.79
C ILE A 62 12.96 -7.03 -8.24
N ASN A 63 14.00 -7.76 -8.64
CA ASN A 63 14.30 -7.98 -10.06
C ASN A 63 13.40 -9.11 -10.59
N TRP A 64 12.47 -8.77 -11.46
CA TRP A 64 11.43 -9.69 -11.94
C TRP A 64 11.93 -10.67 -13.01
N SER A 65 13.05 -10.39 -13.67
CA SER A 65 13.69 -11.34 -14.61
C SER A 65 14.10 -12.66 -13.94
N LEU A 66 14.33 -12.66 -12.62
CA LEU A 66 14.70 -13.83 -11.82
C LEU A 66 13.51 -14.78 -11.52
N LEU A 67 12.28 -14.39 -11.87
CA LEU A 67 11.09 -15.25 -11.77
C LEU A 67 10.92 -16.17 -12.97
N THR A 68 11.53 -15.82 -14.11
CA THR A 68 11.56 -16.63 -15.33
C THR A 68 12.43 -17.88 -15.11
N ASP A 69 11.99 -19.02 -15.62
CA ASP A 69 12.58 -20.33 -15.27
C ASP A 69 13.96 -20.62 -15.91
N ASP A 70 14.51 -19.70 -16.72
CA ASP A 70 15.87 -19.78 -17.28
C ASP A 70 17.00 -19.40 -16.28
N ALA A 71 16.64 -19.06 -15.03
CA ALA A 71 17.63 -18.87 -13.97
C ALA A 71 18.26 -20.23 -13.60
N PHE A 72 19.50 -20.46 -14.04
CA PHE A 72 20.33 -21.67 -13.84
C PHE A 72 20.57 -22.12 -12.37
N ASP A 73 19.89 -21.52 -11.39
CA ASP A 73 19.90 -21.88 -9.97
C ASP A 73 18.45 -21.89 -9.44
N GLU A 74 17.86 -23.10 -9.36
CA GLU A 74 16.51 -23.33 -8.84
C GLU A 74 16.31 -22.74 -7.42
N GLY A 75 17.38 -22.72 -6.61
CA GLY A 75 17.36 -22.23 -5.23
C GLY A 75 17.17 -20.72 -5.15
N ILE A 76 17.64 -19.96 -6.14
CA ILE A 76 17.41 -18.51 -6.23
C ILE A 76 15.98 -18.24 -6.68
N SER A 77 15.51 -18.91 -7.74
CA SER A 77 14.14 -18.73 -8.27
C SER A 77 13.08 -18.97 -7.18
N ALA A 78 13.22 -20.05 -6.40
CA ALA A 78 12.31 -20.36 -5.29
C ALA A 78 12.26 -19.27 -4.20
N ARG A 79 13.41 -18.66 -3.87
CA ARG A 79 13.48 -17.56 -2.88
C ARG A 79 12.81 -16.28 -3.39
N VAL A 80 12.99 -15.95 -4.67
CA VAL A 80 12.33 -14.78 -5.28
C VAL A 80 10.82 -15.01 -5.36
N LYS A 81 10.36 -16.20 -5.77
CA LYS A 81 8.94 -16.61 -5.79
C LYS A 81 8.31 -16.49 -4.39
N LEU A 82 9.00 -16.93 -3.33
CA LEU A 82 8.55 -16.75 -1.94
C LEU A 82 8.49 -15.28 -1.50
N PHE A 83 9.49 -14.47 -1.85
CA PHE A 83 9.53 -13.05 -1.49
C PHE A 83 8.40 -12.26 -2.17
N VAL A 84 8.10 -12.53 -3.44
CA VAL A 84 6.92 -12.00 -4.15
C VAL A 84 5.63 -12.41 -3.43
N PHE A 85 5.50 -13.68 -3.05
CA PHE A 85 4.32 -14.17 -2.33
C PHE A 85 4.09 -13.41 -1.01
N VAL A 86 5.13 -13.24 -0.19
CA VAL A 86 5.04 -12.46 1.07
C VAL A 86 4.68 -11.00 0.80
N ALA A 87 5.21 -10.38 -0.26
CA ALA A 87 4.85 -9.02 -0.65
C ALA A 87 3.34 -8.88 -0.95
N PHE A 88 2.76 -9.85 -1.67
CA PHE A 88 1.31 -9.87 -1.94
C PHE A 88 0.48 -10.17 -0.68
N VAL A 89 0.95 -11.07 0.21
CA VAL A 89 0.30 -11.30 1.51
C VAL A 89 0.20 -9.99 2.29
N PHE A 90 1.28 -9.19 2.38
CA PHE A 90 1.23 -7.90 3.07
C PHE A 90 0.31 -6.87 2.40
N ALA A 91 0.20 -6.83 1.06
CA ALA A 91 -0.78 -5.99 0.38
C ALA A 91 -2.22 -6.39 0.76
N PHE A 92 -2.57 -7.66 0.61
CA PHE A 92 -3.92 -8.11 0.90
C PHE A 92 -4.26 -8.02 2.40
N SER A 93 -3.32 -8.28 3.30
CA SER A 93 -3.49 -8.04 4.73
C SER A 93 -3.72 -6.56 5.07
N GLY A 94 -3.06 -5.64 4.38
CA GLY A 94 -3.33 -4.19 4.50
C GLY A 94 -4.75 -3.85 4.07
N LEU A 95 -5.12 -4.22 2.83
CA LEU A 95 -6.46 -3.95 2.28
C LEU A 95 -7.59 -4.57 3.13
N PHE A 96 -7.48 -5.84 3.52
CA PHE A 96 -8.50 -6.49 4.35
C PHE A 96 -8.53 -5.94 5.78
N GLY A 97 -7.38 -5.61 6.38
CA GLY A 97 -7.31 -5.01 7.71
C GLY A 97 -7.97 -3.63 7.76
N ALA A 98 -7.71 -2.78 6.76
CA ALA A 98 -8.32 -1.46 6.65
C ALA A 98 -9.83 -1.53 6.35
N LEU A 99 -10.26 -2.48 5.50
CA LEU A 99 -11.68 -2.73 5.26
C LEU A 99 -12.40 -3.20 6.53
N TRP A 100 -11.78 -4.10 7.30
CA TRP A 100 -12.33 -4.56 8.58
C TRP A 100 -12.49 -3.41 9.59
N ILE A 101 -11.49 -2.52 9.68
CA ILE A 101 -11.55 -1.34 10.56
C ILE A 101 -12.75 -0.45 10.19
N LEU A 102 -12.93 -0.12 8.91
CA LEU A 102 -14.08 0.68 8.46
C LEU A 102 -15.41 0.01 8.81
N VAL A 103 -15.54 -1.30 8.57
CA VAL A 103 -16.75 -2.06 8.90
C VAL A 103 -16.99 -2.14 10.41
N SER A 104 -15.94 -2.25 11.23
CA SER A 104 -16.04 -2.26 12.70
C SER A 104 -16.61 -0.95 13.24
N GLU A 105 -16.08 0.18 12.77
CA GLU A 105 -16.53 1.52 13.16
C GLU A 105 -17.95 1.83 12.68
N LEU A 106 -18.27 1.54 11.40
CA LEU A 106 -19.62 1.76 10.87
C LEU A 106 -20.71 0.94 11.58
N ASN A 107 -20.36 -0.20 12.16
CA ASN A 107 -21.28 -1.01 12.96
C ASN A 107 -21.34 -0.61 14.45
N GLY A 108 -20.58 0.42 14.88
CA GLY A 108 -20.49 0.80 16.29
C GLY A 108 -19.84 -0.26 17.18
N ALA A 109 -19.02 -1.16 16.62
CA ALA A 109 -18.29 -2.19 17.37
C ALA A 109 -17.02 -1.64 18.06
N SER A 110 -16.82 -0.33 17.99
CA SER A 110 -15.72 0.41 18.62
C SER A 110 -16.30 1.67 19.25
N ASP A 111 -16.05 1.86 20.55
CA ASP A 111 -16.57 3.01 21.33
C ASP A 111 -15.77 4.31 21.03
N SER A 112 -15.41 4.56 19.77
CA SER A 112 -14.55 5.68 19.37
C SER A 112 -15.32 6.75 18.59
N PRO A 113 -15.75 7.85 19.25
CA PRO A 113 -16.32 9.00 18.55
C PRO A 113 -15.39 9.48 17.42
N GLY A 114 -15.90 9.55 16.19
CA GLY A 114 -15.15 9.94 15.01
C GLY A 114 -14.40 8.83 14.28
N GLY A 115 -14.34 7.60 14.83
CA GLY A 115 -13.54 6.53 14.24
C GLY A 115 -13.99 6.11 12.83
N GLY A 116 -15.24 6.32 12.44
CA GLY A 116 -15.74 6.09 11.07
C GLY A 116 -15.01 6.89 9.98
N ASP A 117 -14.66 8.16 10.22
CA ASP A 117 -13.89 8.96 9.26
C ASP A 117 -12.43 8.51 9.20
N ALA A 118 -11.82 8.25 10.37
CA ALA A 118 -10.48 7.68 10.44
C ALA A 118 -10.40 6.30 9.74
N GLY A 119 -11.41 5.44 9.91
CA GLY A 119 -11.53 4.15 9.25
C GLY A 119 -11.67 4.27 7.73
N LEU A 120 -12.43 5.25 7.24
CA LEU A 120 -12.54 5.54 5.81
C LEU A 120 -11.19 6.00 5.24
N LYS A 121 -10.49 6.88 5.94
CA LYS A 121 -9.16 7.38 5.55
C LYS A 121 -8.08 6.30 5.64
N CYS A 122 -8.19 5.35 6.58
CA CYS A 122 -7.38 4.13 6.63
C CYS A 122 -7.57 3.26 5.38
N LEU A 123 -8.81 3.01 4.96
CA LEU A 123 -9.11 2.25 3.74
C LEU A 123 -8.60 2.98 2.48
N LEU A 124 -8.84 4.29 2.38
CA LEU A 124 -8.35 5.11 1.27
C LEU A 124 -6.82 5.10 1.21
N GLN A 125 -6.12 5.25 2.33
CA GLN A 125 -4.66 5.09 2.40
C GLN A 125 -4.22 3.77 1.77
N ASN A 126 -4.80 2.64 2.19
CA ASN A 126 -4.40 1.33 1.72
C ASN A 126 -4.65 1.16 0.21
N LEU A 127 -5.77 1.67 -0.30
CA LEU A 127 -6.07 1.70 -1.74
C LEU A 127 -5.07 2.57 -2.52
N PHE A 128 -4.73 3.76 -2.03
CA PHE A 128 -3.75 4.65 -2.67
C PHE A 128 -2.34 4.07 -2.65
N LEU A 129 -1.90 3.48 -1.55
CA LEU A 129 -0.60 2.79 -1.45
C LEU A 129 -0.56 1.55 -2.37
N PHE A 130 -1.63 0.75 -2.43
CA PHE A 130 -1.70 -0.40 -3.34
C PHE A 130 -1.68 0.02 -4.81
N ALA A 131 -2.49 1.00 -5.20
CA ALA A 131 -2.47 1.55 -6.55
C ALA A 131 -1.09 2.14 -6.90
N GLY A 132 -0.48 2.85 -5.95
CA GLY A 132 0.87 3.41 -6.10
C GLY A 132 1.94 2.34 -6.34
N SER A 133 1.86 1.19 -5.66
CA SER A 133 2.81 0.08 -5.86
C SER A 133 2.71 -0.52 -7.26
N LEU A 134 1.49 -0.67 -7.79
CA LEU A 134 1.24 -1.17 -9.15
C LEU A 134 1.67 -0.16 -10.22
N LEU A 135 1.37 1.13 -10.04
CA LEU A 135 1.78 2.20 -10.97
C LEU A 135 3.30 2.31 -11.07
N PHE A 136 4.01 2.24 -9.94
CA PHE A 136 5.47 2.24 -9.90
C PHE A 136 6.06 1.02 -10.62
N ARG A 137 5.48 -0.18 -10.44
CA ARG A 137 5.92 -1.39 -11.17
C ARG A 137 5.66 -1.26 -12.67
N ILE A 138 4.46 -0.87 -13.08
CA ILE A 138 4.05 -0.75 -14.50
C ILE A 138 4.93 0.26 -15.26
N GLY A 139 5.36 1.34 -14.60
CA GLY A 139 6.33 2.28 -15.18
C GLY A 139 7.67 1.61 -15.50
N ARG A 140 8.15 0.73 -14.61
CA ARG A 140 9.46 0.06 -14.71
C ARG A 140 9.48 -1.17 -15.61
N THR A 141 8.38 -1.89 -15.78
CA THR A 141 8.30 -3.07 -16.69
C THR A 141 8.45 -2.71 -18.19
N LYS A 142 8.77 -1.45 -18.51
CA LYS A 142 9.05 -0.97 -19.87
C LYS A 142 10.49 -0.48 -20.06
N GLU A 143 11.30 -0.57 -18.99
CA GLU A 143 12.75 -0.36 -19.01
C GLU A 143 13.51 -1.70 -19.12
N GLU A 144 12.82 -2.81 -18.81
CA GLU A 144 13.24 -4.22 -18.98
C GLU A 144 12.79 -4.77 -20.35
#